data_AF-A0A109BHP0-F1
#
_entry.id   AF-A0A109BHP0-F1
#
_cell.length_a   1.000
_cell.length_b   1.000
_cell.length_c   1.000
_cell.angle_alpha   90.00
_cell.angle_beta   90.00
_cell.angle_gamma   90.00
#
_symmetry.space_group_name_H-M   'P 1'
#
loop_
_entity.id
_entity.type
_entity.pdbx_description
1 polymer ?
#
loop_
_entity_poly.entity_id
_entity_poly.type
_entity_poly.pdbx_seq_one_letter_code
_entity_poly.pdbx_strand_id
1 'polypeptide(L)'
;MSLSPRALRWLLVASLALNVLVIGVITGAICLSHFGHGKHMGPPKGGLLGFARSLPGERGGPILQKFDDGKETRKNLRNLIRDARAKVRAALIAEPFDQAQLDEALNGIVNAETEIARDRVSMFNATVQHLTPEERRQLHDWLEKHRPMPKPPEP
;
A
#
# COMPACT_ATOMS: atom_id res chain seq x y z
N MET A 1 12.57 42.66 33.19
CA MET A 1 11.97 42.82 31.85
C MET A 1 10.58 42.20 31.88
N SER A 2 9.52 43.01 31.95
CA SER A 2 8.14 42.53 31.89
C SER A 2 7.77 42.25 30.43
N LEU A 3 7.50 40.99 30.10
CA LEU A 3 7.04 40.60 28.76
C LEU A 3 5.71 41.29 28.44
N SER A 4 5.60 41.90 27.26
CA SER A 4 4.37 42.59 26.86
C SER A 4 3.21 41.59 26.76
N PRO A 5 1.95 41.99 27.02
CA PRO A 5 0.79 41.10 26.94
C PRO A 5 0.64 40.44 25.56
N ARG A 6 1.13 41.10 24.51
CA ARG A 6 1.16 40.58 23.14
C ARG A 6 2.24 39.51 22.96
N ALA A 7 3.43 39.72 23.52
CA ALA A 7 4.51 38.72 23.51
C ALA A 7 4.11 37.47 24.30
N LEU A 8 3.41 37.64 25.43
CA LEU A 8 2.91 36.52 26.23
C LEU A 8 1.85 35.70 25.47
N ARG A 9 0.93 36.37 24.74
CA ARG A 9 -0.05 35.69 23.86
C ARG A 9 0.64 34.87 22.77
N TRP A 10 1.64 35.43 22.08
CA TRP A 10 2.36 34.71 21.04
C TRP A 10 3.14 33.52 21.59
N LEU A 11 3.71 33.64 22.80
CA LEU A 11 4.43 32.56 23.46
C LEU A 11 3.48 31.41 23.85
N LEU A 12 2.26 31.74 24.29
CA LEU A 12 1.22 30.74 24.56
C LEU A 12 0.72 30.05 23.28
N VAL A 13 0.52 30.81 22.19
CA VAL A 13 0.14 30.25 20.89
C VAL A 13 1.24 29.32 20.36
N ALA A 14 2.51 29.72 20.47
CA ALA A 14 3.65 28.91 20.06
C ALA A 14 3.76 27.62 20.90
N SER A 15 3.57 27.71 22.22
CA SER A 15 3.55 26.53 23.11
C SER A 15 2.41 25.58 22.77
N LEU A 16 1.22 26.11 22.52
CA LEU A 16 0.06 25.29 22.14
C LEU A 16 0.27 24.61 20.77
N ALA A 17 0.80 25.34 19.78
CA ALA A 17 1.11 24.79 18.47
C ALA A 17 2.18 23.68 18.56
N LEU A 18 3.21 23.86 19.39
CA LEU A 18 4.23 22.84 19.63
C LEU A 18 3.65 21.58 20.27
N ASN A 19 2.74 21.73 21.25
CA ASN A 19 2.08 20.58 21.87
C ASN A 19 1.20 19.81 20.88
N VAL A 20 0.41 20.51 20.05
CA VAL A 20 -0.42 19.88 19.01
C VAL A 20 0.46 19.22 17.93
N LEU A 21 1.58 19.84 17.55
CA LEU A 21 2.55 19.25 16.62
C LEU A 21 3.13 17.94 17.17
N VAL A 22 3.57 17.92 18.44
CA VAL A 22 4.14 16.73 19.08
C VAL A 22 3.10 15.60 19.16
N ILE A 23 1.88 15.91 19.59
CA ILE A 23 0.79 14.93 19.64
C ILE A 23 0.44 14.43 18.23
N GLY A 24 0.43 15.31 17.23
CA GLY A 24 0.20 14.96 15.83
C GLY A 24 1.29 14.06 15.25
N VAL A 25 2.56 14.28 15.59
CA VAL A 25 3.69 13.45 15.16
C VAL A 25 3.66 12.09 15.85
N ILE A 26 3.36 12.03 17.14
CA ILE A 26 3.28 10.76 17.89
C ILE A 26 2.07 9.94 17.43
N THR A 27 0.88 10.55 17.38
CA THR A 27 -0.33 9.91 16.88
C THR A 27 -0.16 9.53 15.41
N GLY A 28 0.46 10.37 14.60
CA GLY A 28 0.82 10.08 13.22
C GLY A 28 1.76 8.89 13.11
N ALA A 29 2.85 8.83 13.87
CA ALA A 29 3.79 7.72 13.86
C ALA A 29 3.15 6.40 14.34
N ILE A 30 2.33 6.45 15.39
CA ILE A 30 1.62 5.27 15.91
C ILE A 30 0.55 4.82 14.91
N CYS A 31 -0.26 5.73 14.37
CA CYS A 31 -1.32 5.41 13.42
C CYS A 31 -0.75 4.97 12.06
N LEU A 32 0.35 5.56 11.58
CA LEU A 32 1.10 5.04 10.42
C LEU A 32 1.79 3.70 10.72
N SER A 33 2.11 3.39 11.97
CA SER A 33 2.66 2.06 12.33
C SER A 33 1.57 0.99 12.51
N HIS A 34 0.34 1.39 12.87
CA HIS A 34 -0.77 0.48 13.18
C HIS A 34 -1.73 0.28 12.00
N PHE A 35 -1.99 1.35 11.22
CA PHE A 35 -2.82 1.33 10.00
C PHE A 35 -2.00 1.48 8.71
N GLY A 36 -0.77 1.96 8.79
CA GLY A 36 0.13 1.96 7.64
C GLY A 36 0.57 0.53 7.34
N HIS A 37 0.16 0.05 6.17
CA HIS A 37 0.69 -1.11 5.47
C HIS A 37 2.20 -0.94 5.16
N GLY A 38 3.04 -0.78 6.19
CA GLY A 38 4.38 -0.21 6.11
C GLY A 38 5.53 -1.19 6.37
N LYS A 39 5.30 -2.51 6.36
CA LYS A 39 6.39 -3.50 6.47
C LYS A 39 6.29 -4.70 5.53
N HIS A 40 5.71 -4.47 4.35
CA HIS A 40 5.91 -5.33 3.18
C HIS A 40 6.56 -4.51 2.04
N MET A 41 7.73 -3.93 2.31
CA MET A 41 8.63 -3.38 1.28
C MET A 41 9.35 -4.51 0.53
N GLY A 42 8.55 -5.46 0.07
CA GLY A 42 8.94 -6.66 -0.63
C GLY A 42 7.66 -7.44 -0.90
N PRO A 43 7.52 -8.09 -2.06
CA PRO A 43 6.43 -9.04 -2.23
C PRO A 43 6.46 -10.00 -1.04
N PRO A 44 5.30 -10.38 -0.49
CA PRO A 44 5.25 -11.32 0.62
C PRO A 44 6.21 -12.45 0.29
N LYS A 45 7.10 -12.81 1.20
CA LYS A 45 8.08 -13.88 0.94
C LYS A 45 7.36 -15.16 0.46
N GLY A 46 6.09 -15.35 0.83
CA GLY A 46 5.19 -16.40 0.34
C GLY A 46 4.52 -16.22 -1.02
N GLY A 47 4.72 -15.13 -1.74
CA GLY A 47 4.08 -14.90 -3.04
C GLY A 47 4.80 -15.59 -4.19
N LEU A 48 4.21 -15.52 -5.39
CA LEU A 48 4.78 -16.07 -6.64
C LEU A 48 6.22 -15.61 -6.91
N LEU A 49 6.57 -14.36 -6.60
CA LEU A 49 7.94 -13.88 -6.81
C LEU A 49 8.94 -14.59 -5.87
N GLY A 50 8.52 -14.93 -4.65
CA GLY A 50 9.32 -15.72 -3.73
C GLY A 50 9.56 -17.13 -4.27
N PHE A 51 8.52 -17.77 -4.78
CA PHE A 51 8.61 -19.08 -5.42
C PHE A 51 9.48 -19.07 -6.69
N ALA A 52 9.33 -18.06 -7.55
CA ALA A 52 10.14 -17.92 -8.76
C ALA A 52 11.65 -17.83 -8.46
N ARG A 53 12.02 -17.22 -7.33
CA ARG A 53 13.41 -17.15 -6.86
C ARG A 53 13.92 -18.45 -6.25
N SER A 54 13.04 -19.36 -5.81
CA SER A 54 13.46 -20.67 -5.29
C SER A 54 13.67 -21.71 -6.39
N LEU A 55 13.18 -21.46 -7.60
CA LEU A 55 13.38 -22.35 -8.74
C LEU A 55 14.78 -22.20 -9.34
N PRO A 56 15.32 -23.25 -10.00
CA PRO A 56 16.55 -23.15 -10.80
C PRO A 56 16.46 -22.04 -11.85
N GLY A 57 17.57 -21.40 -12.19
CA GLY A 57 17.60 -20.21 -13.06
C GLY A 57 16.91 -20.37 -14.41
N GLU A 58 17.00 -21.55 -15.04
CA GLU A 58 16.34 -21.84 -16.32
C GLU A 58 14.80 -21.91 -16.21
N ARG A 59 14.29 -22.22 -15.02
CA ARG A 59 12.85 -22.35 -14.72
C ARG A 59 12.28 -21.05 -14.14
N GLY A 60 13.01 -20.44 -13.21
CA GLY A 60 12.62 -19.21 -12.51
C GLY A 60 12.85 -17.94 -13.33
N GLY A 61 13.87 -17.90 -14.18
CA GLY A 61 14.25 -16.74 -14.97
C GLY A 61 13.12 -16.14 -15.81
N PRO A 62 12.41 -16.95 -16.63
CA PRO A 62 11.27 -16.45 -17.41
C PRO A 62 10.13 -15.87 -16.55
N ILE A 63 9.91 -16.43 -15.36
CA ILE A 63 8.88 -15.93 -14.43
C ILE A 63 9.32 -14.59 -13.84
N LEU A 64 10.58 -14.49 -13.41
CA LEU A 64 11.17 -13.26 -12.87
C LEU A 64 11.16 -12.12 -13.90
N GLN A 65 11.48 -12.42 -15.16
CA GLN A 65 11.44 -11.44 -16.24
C GLN A 65 10.04 -10.83 -16.42
N LYS A 66 8.98 -11.63 -16.40
CA LYS A 66 7.60 -11.11 -16.46
C LYS A 66 7.24 -10.21 -15.27
N PHE A 67 7.81 -10.49 -14.09
CA PHE A 67 7.67 -9.59 -12.93
C PHE A 67 8.43 -8.27 -13.11
N ASP A 68 9.53 -8.27 -13.84
CA ASP A 68 10.25 -7.04 -14.15
C ASP A 68 9.55 -6.24 -15.26
N ASP A 69 9.03 -6.90 -16.29
CA ASP A 69 8.33 -6.25 -17.41
C ASP A 69 7.09 -5.47 -16.94
N GLY A 70 6.30 -6.04 -16.01
CA GLY A 70 5.12 -5.36 -15.46
C GLY A 70 5.42 -4.33 -14.35
N LYS A 71 6.69 -4.08 -14.00
CA LYS A 71 7.07 -3.24 -12.86
C LYS A 71 6.60 -1.79 -13.01
N GLU A 72 6.82 -1.20 -14.18
CA GLU A 72 6.42 0.19 -14.44
C GLU A 72 4.89 0.33 -14.50
N THR A 73 4.17 -0.63 -15.11
CA THR A 73 2.69 -0.66 -15.10
C THR A 73 2.16 -0.65 -13.66
N ARG A 74 2.66 -1.56 -12.81
CA ARG A 74 2.26 -1.62 -11.39
C ARG A 74 2.62 -0.34 -10.62
N LYS A 75 3.74 0.30 -10.96
CA LYS A 75 4.15 1.57 -10.36
C LYS A 75 3.17 2.69 -10.74
N ASN A 76 2.78 2.75 -12.02
CA ASN A 76 1.78 3.72 -12.49
C ASN A 76 0.43 3.50 -11.82
N LEU A 77 -0.04 2.26 -11.69
CA LEU A 77 -1.28 1.94 -10.97
C LEU A 77 -1.22 2.38 -9.48
N ARG A 78 -0.10 2.19 -8.80
CA ARG A 78 0.08 2.69 -7.42
C ARG A 78 0.05 4.21 -7.35
N ASN A 79 0.63 4.89 -8.33
CA ASN A 79 0.56 6.36 -8.40
C ASN A 79 -0.88 6.83 -8.62
N LEU A 80 -1.64 6.18 -9.50
CA LEU A 80 -3.06 6.48 -9.71
C LEU A 80 -3.88 6.36 -8.43
N ILE A 81 -3.67 5.31 -7.63
CA ILE A 81 -4.33 5.15 -6.33
C ILE A 81 -3.97 6.30 -5.38
N ARG A 82 -2.68 6.66 -5.31
CA ARG A 82 -2.19 7.75 -4.46
C ARG A 82 -2.82 9.08 -4.86
N ASP A 83 -2.90 9.35 -6.16
CA ASP A 83 -3.44 10.58 -6.72
C ASP A 83 -4.97 10.64 -6.53
N ALA A 84 -5.68 9.52 -6.74
CA ALA A 84 -7.11 9.42 -6.45
C ALA A 84 -7.42 9.65 -4.97
N ARG A 85 -6.60 9.09 -4.05
CA ARG A 85 -6.71 9.38 -2.61
C ARG A 85 -6.47 10.85 -2.29
N ALA A 86 -5.58 11.53 -3.01
CA ALA A 86 -5.37 12.97 -2.85
C ALA A 86 -6.59 13.77 -3.32
N LYS A 87 -7.22 13.38 -4.43
CA LYS A 87 -8.47 13.97 -4.91
C LYS A 87 -9.61 13.79 -3.91
N VAL A 88 -9.77 12.60 -3.31
CA VAL A 88 -10.76 12.37 -2.24
C VAL A 88 -10.57 13.35 -1.08
N ARG A 89 -9.33 13.50 -0.60
CA ARG A 89 -9.04 14.45 0.50
C ARG A 89 -9.36 15.89 0.14
N ALA A 90 -9.11 16.29 -1.11
CA ALA A 90 -9.42 17.64 -1.58
C ALA A 90 -10.94 17.86 -1.70
N ALA A 91 -11.68 16.90 -2.26
CA ALA A 91 -13.13 16.99 -2.42
C ALA A 91 -13.87 17.08 -1.08
N LEU A 92 -13.37 16.41 -0.04
CA LEU A 92 -13.97 16.44 1.30
C LEU A 92 -13.93 17.81 1.99
N ILE A 93 -12.98 18.68 1.63
CA ILE A 93 -12.81 20.01 2.23
C ILE A 93 -13.18 21.14 1.26
N ALA A 94 -13.71 20.81 0.09
CA ALA A 94 -14.09 21.79 -0.92
C ALA A 94 -15.37 22.52 -0.50
N GLU A 95 -15.37 23.84 -0.68
CA GLU A 95 -16.55 24.68 -0.49
C GLU A 95 -16.86 25.44 -1.80
N PRO A 96 -18.05 25.25 -2.39
CA PRO A 96 -19.12 24.33 -1.96
C PRO A 96 -18.73 22.85 -2.11
N PHE A 97 -19.39 21.98 -1.33
CA PHE A 97 -19.19 20.54 -1.46
C PHE A 97 -19.66 20.03 -2.82
N ASP A 98 -18.78 19.31 -3.52
CA ASP A 98 -19.06 18.68 -4.81
C ASP A 98 -19.08 17.15 -4.65
N GLN A 99 -20.30 16.61 -4.53
CA GLN A 99 -20.53 15.17 -4.42
C GLN A 99 -20.00 14.41 -5.65
N ALA A 100 -20.13 14.97 -6.85
CA ALA A 100 -19.72 14.29 -8.08
C ALA A 100 -18.19 14.16 -8.14
N GLN A 101 -17.47 15.19 -7.69
CA GLN A 101 -16.00 15.15 -7.59
C GLN A 101 -15.52 14.10 -6.57
N LEU A 102 -16.22 13.95 -5.44
CA LEU A 102 -15.90 12.92 -4.45
C LEU A 102 -16.12 11.52 -5.03
N ASP A 103 -17.25 11.29 -5.69
CA ASP A 103 -17.60 10.00 -6.30
C ASP A 103 -16.62 9.61 -7.41
N GLU A 104 -16.21 10.56 -8.26
CA GLU A 104 -15.19 10.32 -9.28
C GLU A 104 -13.86 9.87 -8.65
N ALA A 105 -13.43 10.56 -7.58
CA ALA A 105 -12.18 10.24 -6.91
C ALA A 105 -12.22 8.86 -6.22
N LEU A 106 -13.34 8.49 -5.61
CA LEU A 106 -13.54 7.17 -5.01
C LEU A 106 -13.54 6.06 -6.07
N ASN A 107 -14.26 6.27 -7.18
CA ASN A 107 -14.27 5.34 -8.31
C ASN A 107 -12.88 5.15 -8.92
N GLY A 108 -12.07 6.22 -8.97
CA GLY A 108 -10.68 6.15 -9.38
C GLY A 108 -9.83 5.19 -8.53
N ILE A 109 -10.07 5.13 -7.21
CA ILE A 109 -9.40 4.17 -6.32
C ILE A 109 -9.83 2.74 -6.67
N VAL A 110 -11.14 2.50 -6.76
CA VAL A 110 -11.71 1.16 -7.04
C VAL A 110 -11.22 0.61 -8.37
N ASN A 111 -11.21 1.45 -9.41
CA ASN A 111 -10.75 1.06 -10.74
C ASN A 111 -9.26 0.68 -10.71
N ALA A 112 -8.41 1.49 -10.09
CA ALA A 112 -6.98 1.21 -10.03
C ALA A 112 -6.65 -0.04 -9.19
N GLU A 113 -7.35 -0.27 -8.08
CA GLU A 113 -7.23 -1.50 -7.29
C GLU A 113 -7.68 -2.74 -8.09
N THR A 114 -8.77 -2.62 -8.86
CA THR A 114 -9.26 -3.69 -9.73
C THR A 114 -8.23 -4.07 -10.80
N GLU A 115 -7.59 -3.08 -11.43
CA GLU A 115 -6.53 -3.32 -12.40
C GLU A 115 -5.30 -4.01 -11.78
N ILE A 116 -4.90 -3.62 -10.56
CA ILE A 116 -3.84 -4.32 -9.83
C ILE A 116 -4.24 -5.78 -9.54
N ALA A 117 -5.48 -6.04 -9.15
CA ALA A 117 -5.96 -7.39 -8.91
C ALA A 117 -5.95 -8.23 -10.20
N ARG A 118 -6.40 -7.66 -11.32
CA ARG A 118 -6.37 -8.30 -12.64
C ARG A 118 -4.95 -8.64 -13.08
N ASP A 119 -4.00 -7.72 -12.93
CA ASP A 119 -2.58 -7.94 -13.23
C ASP A 119 -2.01 -9.12 -12.41
N ARG A 120 -2.33 -9.19 -11.10
CA ARG A 120 -1.88 -10.30 -10.24
C ARG A 120 -2.45 -11.65 -10.67
N VAL A 121 -3.75 -11.71 -10.98
CA VAL A 121 -4.41 -12.95 -11.44
C VAL A 121 -3.84 -13.40 -12.78
N SER A 122 -3.65 -12.47 -13.71
CA SER A 122 -3.03 -12.74 -15.01
C SER A 122 -1.62 -13.30 -14.85
N MET A 123 -0.79 -12.66 -14.01
CA MET A 123 0.55 -13.14 -13.69
C MET A 123 0.57 -14.53 -13.05
N PHE A 124 -0.37 -14.82 -12.16
CA PHE A 124 -0.52 -16.14 -11.55
C PHE A 124 -0.84 -17.19 -12.61
N ASN A 125 -1.86 -16.96 -13.43
CA ASN A 125 -2.26 -17.88 -14.49
C ASN A 125 -1.13 -18.12 -15.49
N ALA A 126 -0.47 -17.07 -15.95
CA ALA A 126 0.66 -17.15 -16.86
C ALA A 126 1.82 -17.96 -16.25
N THR A 127 2.06 -17.82 -14.94
CA THR A 127 3.09 -18.61 -14.25
C THR A 127 2.71 -20.09 -14.22
N VAL A 128 1.50 -20.41 -13.76
CA VAL A 128 1.02 -21.79 -13.61
C VAL A 128 1.02 -22.54 -14.95
N GLN A 129 0.72 -21.88 -16.07
CA GLN A 129 0.78 -22.48 -17.41
C GLN A 129 2.19 -22.93 -17.82
N HIS A 130 3.25 -22.33 -17.27
CA HIS A 130 4.64 -22.72 -17.56
C HIS A 130 5.24 -23.71 -16.55
N LEU A 131 4.50 -24.06 -15.50
CA LEU A 131 4.93 -25.02 -14.48
C LEU A 131 4.58 -26.45 -14.89
N THR A 132 5.52 -27.36 -14.68
CA THR A 132 5.24 -28.79 -14.77
C THR A 132 4.29 -29.22 -13.64
N PRO A 133 3.64 -30.40 -13.73
CA PRO A 133 2.82 -30.92 -12.63
C PRO A 133 3.54 -31.00 -11.28
N GLU A 134 4.83 -31.32 -11.28
CA GLU A 134 5.64 -31.40 -10.05
C GLU A 134 5.86 -30.02 -9.45
N GLU A 135 6.18 -29.02 -10.26
CA GLU A 135 6.40 -27.66 -9.75
C GLU A 135 5.11 -26.98 -9.30
N ARG A 136 3.96 -27.38 -9.85
CA ARG A 136 2.66 -26.95 -9.32
C ARG A 136 2.42 -27.50 -7.90
N ARG A 137 2.89 -28.70 -7.59
CA ARG A 137 2.88 -29.23 -6.21
C ARG A 137 3.82 -28.43 -5.31
N GLN A 138 5.03 -28.14 -5.78
CA GLN A 138 5.98 -27.30 -5.04
C GLN A 138 5.43 -25.89 -4.78
N LEU A 139 4.72 -25.30 -5.75
CA LEU A 139 4.03 -24.02 -5.59
C LEU A 139 2.92 -24.12 -4.53
N HIS A 140 2.12 -25.18 -4.54
CA HIS A 140 1.10 -25.42 -3.51
C HIS A 140 1.74 -25.46 -2.11
N ASP A 141 2.77 -26.27 -1.92
CA ASP A 141 3.43 -26.41 -0.62
C ASP A 141 4.10 -25.11 -0.16
N TRP A 142 4.63 -24.34 -1.11
CA TRP A 142 5.17 -23.00 -0.86
C TRP A 142 4.08 -22.05 -0.34
N LEU A 143 2.91 -22.03 -0.98
CA LEU A 143 1.80 -21.17 -0.59
C LEU A 143 1.25 -21.55 0.79
N GLU A 144 1.09 -22.85 1.07
CA GLU A 144 0.66 -23.33 2.39
C GLU A 144 1.65 -22.94 3.49
N LYS A 145 2.96 -23.15 3.25
CA LYS A 145 4.01 -22.79 4.20
C LYS A 145 4.01 -21.30 4.56
N HIS A 146 3.61 -20.44 3.62
CA HIS A 146 3.63 -18.99 3.80
C HIS A 146 2.24 -18.36 3.90
N ARG A 147 1.21 -19.17 4.13
CA ARG A 147 -0.14 -18.68 4.36
C ARG A 147 -0.12 -17.78 5.60
N PRO A 148 -0.61 -16.53 5.51
CA PRO A 148 -0.67 -15.66 6.68
C PRO A 148 -1.56 -16.33 7.74
N MET A 149 -1.04 -16.43 8.97
CA MET A 149 -1.83 -16.92 10.09
C MET A 149 -3.03 -15.99 10.30
N PRO A 150 -4.24 -16.52 10.54
CA PRO A 150 -5.37 -15.69 10.90
C PRO A 150 -5.01 -14.88 12.16
N LYS A 151 -5.19 -13.56 12.10
CA LYS A 151 -5.01 -12.70 13.28
C LYS A 151 -5.99 -13.21 14.36
N PRO A 152 -5.53 -13.50 15.59
CA PRO A 152 -6.45 -13.87 16.66
C PRO A 152 -7.48 -12.75 16.84
N PRO A 153 -8.73 -13.07 17.21
CA PRO A 153 -9.74 -12.07 17.47
C PRO A 153 -9.20 -11.07 18.51
N GLU A 154 -9.34 -9.78 18.23
CA GLU A 154 -9.01 -8.73 19.20
C GLU A 154 -9.95 -8.89 20.42
N PRO A 155 -9.45 -8.75 21.65
CA PRO A 155 -10.26 -8.88 22.86
C PRO A 155 -11.33 -7.78 22.98
#